data_AF-A0A0F9QAA6-F1
#
_entry.id   AF-A0A0F9QAA6-F1
#
_cell.length_a   1.000
_cell.length_b   1.000
_cell.length_c   1.000
_cell.angle_alpha   90.00
_cell.angle_beta   90.00
_cell.angle_gamma   90.00
#
_symmetry.space_group_name_H-M   'P 1'
#
loop_
_entity.id
_entity.type
_entity.pdbx_description
1 polymer ?
#
loop_
_entity_poly.entity_id
_entity_poly.type
_entity_poly.pdbx_seq_one_letter_code
_entity_poly.pdbx_strand_id
1 'polypeptide(L)'
;MVDTYPMPKDGWTCFHCGEAFKKAGAAADHFGDDPTHGEPACVLKLANGDRGLVVELRKAVRRGQRFADKNESLEYQLDAATRGYARIAGARNEHEAFMEYDAMEGRALTAEAIIADMARRVPAMVEASRRRVCSLGSVIGRSEPEGKTDA
;
A
#
# COMPACT_ATOMS: atom_id res chain seq x y z
N MET A 1 -5.78 -5.62 -19.49
CA MET A 1 -6.99 -4.95 -20.02
C MET A 1 -6.65 -4.40 -21.39
N VAL A 2 -7.31 -4.89 -22.43
CA VAL A 2 -7.18 -4.35 -23.78
C VAL A 2 -7.91 -3.01 -23.77
N ASP A 3 -7.17 -1.93 -24.01
CA ASP A 3 -7.74 -0.58 -24.10
C ASP A 3 -8.72 -0.59 -25.27
N THR A 4 -10.03 -0.54 -24.98
CA THR A 4 -11.09 -0.73 -25.99
C THR A 4 -11.01 0.35 -27.08
N TYR A 5 -10.34 1.48 -26.80
CA TYR A 5 -10.17 2.60 -27.73
C TYR A 5 -8.74 3.15 -27.66
N PRO A 6 -7.81 2.73 -28.56
CA PRO A 6 -6.46 3.28 -28.59
C PRO A 6 -6.50 4.79 -28.85
N MET A 7 -5.66 5.55 -28.12
CA MET A 7 -5.59 7.00 -28.26
C MET A 7 -5.22 7.39 -29.71
N PRO A 8 -6.03 8.20 -30.40
CA PRO A 8 -5.67 8.70 -31.73
C PRO A 8 -4.41 9.57 -31.64
N LYS A 9 -3.62 9.60 -32.72
CA LYS A 9 -2.37 10.37 -32.78
C LYS A 9 -2.54 11.84 -32.40
N ASP A 10 -3.69 12.42 -32.73
CA ASP A 10 -4.01 13.84 -32.51
C ASP A 10 -4.93 14.06 -31.28
N GLY A 11 -5.24 13.01 -30.52
CA GLY A 11 -6.16 13.04 -29.38
C GLY A 11 -7.63 12.81 -29.77
N TRP A 12 -8.52 13.00 -28.80
CA TRP A 12 -9.97 12.85 -29.00
C TRP A 12 -10.63 14.20 -29.23
N THR A 13 -11.58 14.29 -30.16
CA THR A 13 -12.33 15.53 -30.42
C THR A 13 -13.82 15.27 -30.23
N CYS A 14 -14.50 16.14 -29.48
CA CYS A 14 -15.94 16.02 -29.29
C CYS A 14 -16.69 16.51 -30.53
N PHE A 15 -17.54 15.66 -31.11
CA PHE A 15 -18.36 16.03 -32.26
C PHE A 15 -19.39 17.14 -31.95
N HIS A 16 -19.86 17.25 -30.70
CA HIS A 16 -20.90 18.22 -30.34
C HIS A 16 -20.37 19.64 -30.12
N CYS A 17 -19.15 19.79 -29.58
CA CYS A 17 -18.60 21.10 -29.22
C CYS A 17 -17.24 21.41 -29.86
N GLY A 18 -16.62 20.46 -30.57
CA GLY A 18 -15.33 20.65 -31.26
C GLY A 18 -14.11 20.67 -30.34
N GLU A 19 -14.25 20.43 -29.04
CA GLU A 19 -13.14 20.45 -28.09
C GLU A 19 -12.22 19.24 -28.25
N ALA A 20 -10.91 19.49 -28.25
CA ALA A 20 -9.87 18.48 -28.43
C ALA A 20 -9.16 18.14 -27.10
N PHE A 21 -9.02 16.84 -26.82
CA PHE A 21 -8.46 16.29 -25.60
C PHE A 21 -7.22 15.46 -25.92
N LYS A 22 -6.07 15.91 -25.41
CA LYS A 22 -4.76 15.23 -25.60
C LYS A 22 -4.41 14.26 -24.47
N LYS A 23 -5.27 14.14 -23.45
CA LYS A 23 -5.05 13.31 -22.26
C LYS A 23 -6.30 12.47 -22.03
N ALA A 24 -6.12 11.17 -21.79
CA ALA A 24 -7.22 10.24 -21.53
C ALA A 24 -8.13 10.71 -20.39
N GLY A 25 -7.55 11.20 -19.28
CA GLY A 25 -8.34 11.73 -18.16
C GLY A 25 -9.19 12.94 -18.52
N ALA A 26 -8.70 13.84 -19.39
CA ALA A 26 -9.48 15.00 -19.83
C ALA A 26 -10.62 14.59 -20.77
N ALA A 27 -10.39 13.57 -21.61
CA ALA A 27 -11.46 12.97 -22.40
C ALA A 27 -12.50 12.31 -21.49
N ALA A 28 -12.08 11.54 -20.48
CA ALA A 28 -12.98 10.88 -19.52
C ALA A 28 -13.78 11.86 -18.65
N ASP A 29 -13.23 13.04 -18.34
CA ASP A 29 -13.98 14.14 -17.72
C ASP A 29 -15.16 14.57 -18.61
N HIS A 30 -14.95 14.63 -19.92
CA HIS A 30 -15.93 15.12 -20.89
C HIS A 30 -16.92 14.06 -21.37
N PHE A 31 -16.46 12.87 -21.77
CA PHE A 31 -17.29 11.80 -22.32
C PHE A 31 -17.84 10.86 -21.24
N GLY A 32 -17.20 10.79 -20.07
CA GLY A 32 -17.44 9.76 -19.08
C GLY A 32 -16.41 8.63 -19.19
N ASP A 33 -16.45 7.71 -18.21
CA ASP A 33 -15.49 6.59 -18.14
C ASP A 33 -15.83 5.47 -19.14
N ASP A 34 -17.08 5.42 -19.61
CA ASP A 34 -17.53 4.52 -20.68
C ASP A 34 -18.06 5.34 -21.87
N PRO A 35 -17.38 5.31 -23.03
CA PRO A 35 -17.78 6.06 -24.23
C PRO A 35 -19.02 5.48 -24.93
N THR A 36 -19.47 4.27 -24.57
CA THR A 36 -20.67 3.65 -25.16
C THR A 36 -21.96 4.03 -24.44
N HIS A 37 -21.85 4.39 -23.16
CA HIS A 37 -22.99 4.68 -22.29
C HIS A 37 -22.97 6.08 -21.67
N GLY A 38 -21.86 6.83 -21.81
CA GLY A 38 -21.72 8.18 -21.27
C GLY A 38 -22.28 9.27 -22.19
N GLU A 39 -23.19 10.10 -21.70
CA GLU A 39 -23.55 11.35 -22.36
C GLU A 39 -22.43 12.39 -22.19
N PRO A 40 -21.96 13.04 -23.26
CA PRO A 40 -20.93 14.07 -23.17
C PRO A 40 -21.39 15.24 -22.29
N ALA A 41 -20.47 15.82 -21.52
CA ALA A 41 -20.75 16.93 -20.61
C ALA A 41 -21.27 18.19 -21.33
N CYS A 42 -20.99 18.34 -22.62
CA CYS A 42 -21.55 19.42 -23.45
C CYS A 42 -23.01 19.19 -23.88
N VAL A 43 -23.53 17.96 -23.80
CA VAL A 43 -24.90 17.60 -24.17
C VAL A 43 -25.81 17.58 -22.95
N LEU A 44 -25.26 17.21 -21.79
CA LEU A 44 -25.99 17.17 -20.52
C LEU A 44 -26.56 18.55 -20.15
N LYS A 45 -27.88 18.70 -20.35
CA LYS A 45 -28.64 19.86 -19.87
C LYS A 45 -28.83 19.77 -18.36
N LEU A 46 -27.88 20.32 -17.61
CA LEU A 46 -28.14 20.64 -16.21
C LEU A 46 -29.17 21.76 -16.14
N ALA A 47 -29.98 21.80 -15.07
CA ALA A 47 -31.00 22.83 -14.85
C ALA A 47 -30.47 24.27 -15.00
N ASN A 48 -29.15 24.45 -14.84
CA ASN A 48 -28.46 25.74 -14.89
C ASN A 48 -27.45 25.85 -16.06
N GLY A 49 -27.40 24.87 -16.97
CA GLY A 49 -26.49 24.85 -18.13
C GLY A 49 -25.00 24.64 -17.81
N ASP A 50 -24.65 24.34 -16.56
CA ASP A 50 -23.27 24.43 -16.09
C ASP A 50 -22.46 23.15 -16.30
N ARG A 51 -21.92 22.97 -17.51
CA ARG A 51 -21.01 21.87 -17.88
C ARG A 51 -19.86 21.68 -16.87
N GLY A 52 -19.38 22.75 -16.24
CA GLY A 52 -18.30 22.68 -15.25
C GLY A 52 -18.65 21.77 -14.08
N LEU A 53 -19.92 21.77 -13.66
CA LEU A 53 -20.40 20.95 -12.55
C LEU A 53 -20.36 19.45 -12.89
N VAL A 54 -20.73 19.05 -14.11
CA VAL A 54 -20.64 17.63 -14.54
C VAL A 54 -19.19 17.15 -14.52
N VAL A 55 -18.28 17.99 -15.03
CA VAL A 55 -16.84 17.67 -15.07
C VAL A 55 -16.30 17.50 -13.65
N GLU A 56 -16.61 18.43 -12.74
CA GLU A 56 -16.14 18.33 -11.35
C GLU A 56 -16.77 17.16 -10.59
N LEU A 57 -18.05 16.85 -10.84
CA LEU A 57 -18.70 15.67 -10.28
C LEU A 57 -17.99 14.39 -10.72
N ARG A 58 -17.70 14.24 -12.02
CA ARG A 58 -16.98 13.06 -12.54
C ARG A 58 -15.57 12.95 -11.96
N LYS A 59 -14.85 14.07 -11.81
CA LYS A 59 -13.55 14.09 -11.13
C LYS A 59 -13.67 13.66 -9.67
N ALA A 60 -14.70 14.13 -8.98
CA ALA A 60 -14.96 13.77 -7.59
C ALA A 60 -15.27 12.28 -7.44
N VAL A 61 -16.12 11.72 -8.30
CA VAL A 61 -16.43 10.27 -8.34
C VAL A 61 -15.15 9.45 -8.57
N ARG A 62 -14.33 9.80 -9.58
CA ARG A 62 -13.05 9.11 -9.83
C ARG A 62 -12.07 9.22 -8.66
N ARG A 63 -12.03 10.36 -7.95
CA ARG A 63 -11.24 10.50 -6.72
C ARG A 63 -11.76 9.56 -5.63
N GLY A 64 -13.08 9.52 -5.43
CA GLY A 64 -13.74 8.63 -4.47
C GLY A 64 -13.40 7.17 -4.75
N GLN A 65 -13.53 6.71 -6.00
CA GLN A 65 -13.20 5.35 -6.39
C GLN A 65 -11.74 5.01 -6.08
N ARG A 66 -10.79 5.88 -6.47
CA ARG A 66 -9.37 5.67 -6.16
C ARG A 66 -9.08 5.57 -4.67
N PHE A 67 -9.82 6.30 -3.84
CA PHE A 67 -9.66 6.21 -2.39
C PHE A 67 -10.30 4.93 -1.84
N ALA A 68 -11.42 4.48 -2.39
CA ALA A 68 -12.03 3.20 -2.04
C ALA A 68 -11.08 2.03 -2.35
N ASP A 69 -10.52 1.98 -3.57
CA ASP A 69 -9.59 0.93 -3.98
C ASP A 69 -8.32 0.90 -3.09
N LYS A 70 -7.81 2.09 -2.73
CA LYS A 70 -6.68 2.22 -1.79
C LYS A 70 -7.05 1.76 -0.39
N ASN A 71 -8.25 2.09 0.08
CA ASN A 71 -8.72 1.70 1.40
C ASN A 71 -8.84 0.18 1.50
N GLU A 72 -9.43 -0.47 0.50
CA GLU A 72 -9.50 -1.94 0.42
C GLU A 72 -8.10 -2.58 0.46
N SER A 73 -7.13 -2.03 -0.30
CA SER A 73 -5.75 -2.50 -0.27
C SER A 73 -5.09 -2.34 1.11
N LEU A 74 -5.36 -1.23 1.81
CA LEU A 74 -4.83 -0.98 3.15
C LEU A 74 -5.47 -1.90 4.19
N GLU A 75 -6.78 -2.16 4.09
CA GLU A 75 -7.49 -3.12 4.94
C GLU A 75 -6.90 -4.52 4.80
N TYR A 76 -6.60 -4.95 3.58
CA TYR A 76 -5.93 -6.22 3.34
C TYR A 76 -4.52 -6.29 3.96
N GLN A 77 -3.74 -5.20 3.85
CA GLN A 77 -2.41 -5.12 4.46
C GLN A 77 -2.48 -5.16 5.99
N LEU A 78 -3.46 -4.47 6.57
CA LEU A 78 -3.68 -4.45 8.02
C LEU A 78 -4.07 -5.85 8.53
N ASP A 79 -5.03 -6.53 7.87
CA ASP A 79 -5.39 -7.91 8.23
C ASP A 79 -4.21 -8.87 8.12
N ALA A 80 -3.41 -8.77 7.06
CA ALA A 80 -2.20 -9.59 6.88
C ALA A 80 -1.17 -9.34 7.99
N ALA A 81 -0.92 -8.07 8.34
CA ALA A 81 -0.03 -7.70 9.44
C ALA A 81 -0.55 -8.24 10.77
N THR A 82 -1.82 -7.99 11.12
CA THR A 82 -2.45 -8.45 12.34
C THR A 82 -2.38 -9.98 12.49
N ARG A 83 -2.68 -10.74 11.43
CA ARG A 83 -2.56 -12.21 11.44
C ARG A 83 -1.12 -12.69 11.54
N GLY A 84 -0.19 -12.01 10.86
CA GLY A 84 1.24 -12.29 10.95
C GLY A 84 1.75 -12.14 12.38
N TYR A 85 1.39 -11.04 13.05
CA TYR A 85 1.72 -10.80 14.45
C TYR A 85 1.09 -11.82 15.40
N ALA A 86 -0.19 -12.16 15.21
CA ALA A 86 -0.84 -13.19 16.02
C ALA A 86 -0.12 -14.55 15.92
N ARG A 87 0.37 -14.90 14.73
CA ARG A 87 1.13 -16.15 14.51
C ARG A 87 2.51 -16.13 15.15
N ILE A 88 3.22 -15.00 15.15
CA ILE A 88 4.56 -14.87 15.75
C ILE A 88 4.47 -14.78 17.27
N ALA A 89 3.47 -14.07 17.80
CA ALA A 89 3.30 -13.81 19.22
C ALA A 89 2.46 -14.89 19.94
N GLY A 90 1.83 -15.82 19.21
CA GLY A 90 0.92 -16.81 19.78
C GLY A 90 -0.39 -16.21 20.35
N ALA A 91 -0.71 -14.97 19.99
CA ALA A 91 -1.87 -14.26 20.49
C ALA A 91 -3.18 -14.82 19.90
N ARG A 92 -4.23 -14.89 20.72
CA ARG A 92 -5.54 -15.47 20.34
C ARG A 92 -6.44 -14.48 19.60
N ASN A 93 -6.17 -13.18 19.73
CA ASN A 93 -6.90 -12.10 19.06
C ASN A 93 -6.00 -10.88 18.83
N GLU A 94 -6.51 -9.93 18.03
CA GLU A 94 -5.80 -8.70 17.66
C GLU A 94 -5.41 -7.84 18.86
N HIS A 95 -6.30 -7.72 19.86
CA HIS A 95 -6.02 -6.93 21.06
C HIS A 95 -4.85 -7.50 21.87
N GLU A 96 -4.80 -8.83 22.04
CA GLU A 96 -3.70 -9.52 22.71
C GLU A 96 -2.40 -9.39 21.91
N ALA A 97 -2.46 -9.44 20.56
CA ALA A 97 -1.30 -9.21 19.70
C ALA A 97 -0.76 -7.78 19.83
N PHE A 98 -1.65 -6.79 19.90
CA PHE A 98 -1.29 -5.39 20.11
C PHE A 98 -0.63 -5.17 21.48
N MET A 99 -1.22 -5.71 22.55
CA MET A 99 -0.66 -5.59 23.90
C MET A 99 0.71 -6.26 24.02
N GLU A 100 0.92 -7.42 23.37
CA GLU A 100 2.22 -8.09 23.38
C GLU A 100 3.27 -7.31 22.58
N TYR A 101 2.87 -6.69 21.46
CA TYR A 101 3.74 -5.80 20.68
C TYR A 101 4.18 -4.58 21.50
N ASP A 102 3.24 -3.89 22.15
CA ASP A 102 3.53 -2.73 23.01
C ASP A 102 4.44 -3.11 24.18
N ALA A 103 4.17 -4.26 24.83
CA ALA A 103 5.03 -4.79 25.88
C ALA A 103 6.44 -5.15 25.37
N MET A 104 6.55 -5.74 24.17
CA MET A 104 7.82 -6.05 23.53
C MET A 104 8.63 -4.77 23.24
N GLU A 105 7.99 -3.72 22.74
CA GLU A 105 8.64 -2.42 22.49
C GLU A 105 9.22 -1.83 23.79
N GLY A 106 8.43 -1.84 24.88
CA GLY A 106 8.90 -1.40 26.18
C GLY A 106 10.09 -2.20 26.71
N ARG A 107 10.08 -3.53 26.53
CA ARG A 107 11.21 -4.41 26.90
C ARG A 107 12.45 -4.11 26.05
N ALA A 108 12.30 -3.87 24.76
CA ALA A 108 13.40 -3.54 23.86
C ALA A 108 14.05 -2.20 24.23
N LEU A 109 13.26 -1.15 24.44
CA LEU A 109 13.76 0.17 24.87
C LEU A 109 14.50 0.09 26.21
N THR A 110 13.97 -0.67 27.17
CA THR A 110 14.62 -0.89 28.46
C THR A 110 15.95 -1.62 28.29
N ALA A 111 15.99 -2.67 27.47
CA ALA A 111 17.22 -3.41 27.18
C ALA A 111 18.26 -2.51 26.50
N GLU A 112 17.86 -1.67 25.53
CA GLU A 112 18.74 -0.70 24.87
C GLU A 112 19.32 0.31 25.86
N ALA A 113 18.48 0.86 26.76
CA ALA A 113 18.92 1.78 27.79
C ALA A 113 19.94 1.13 28.75
N ILE A 114 19.69 -0.12 29.17
CA ILE A 114 20.62 -0.89 30.01
C ILE A 114 21.93 -1.14 29.26
N ILE A 115 21.88 -1.58 28.01
CA ILE A 115 23.08 -1.83 27.19
C ILE A 115 23.89 -0.54 27.02
N ALA A 116 23.22 0.60 26.76
CA ALA A 116 23.89 1.89 26.64
C ALA A 116 24.57 2.30 27.96
N ASP A 117 23.91 2.08 29.10
CA ASP A 117 24.51 2.36 30.41
C ASP A 117 25.70 1.45 30.71
N MET A 118 25.56 0.15 30.43
CA MET A 118 26.65 -0.82 30.57
C MET A 118 27.83 -0.49 29.65
N ALA A 119 27.57 -0.03 28.41
CA ALA A 119 28.62 0.37 27.49
C ALA A 119 29.40 1.58 28.00
N ARG A 120 28.75 2.51 28.72
CA ARG A 120 29.43 3.63 29.39
C ARG A 120 30.27 3.18 30.57
N ARG A 121 29.77 2.26 31.40
CA ARG A 121 30.45 1.83 32.64
C ARG A 121 31.54 0.78 32.41
N VAL A 122 31.30 -0.16 31.50
CA VAL A 122 32.13 -1.36 31.27
C VAL A 122 32.24 -1.69 29.76
N PRO A 123 32.84 -0.81 28.95
CA PRO A 123 32.84 -0.92 27.49
C PRO A 123 33.47 -2.22 26.97
N ALA A 124 34.57 -2.67 27.57
CA ALA A 124 35.28 -3.88 27.16
C ALA A 124 34.40 -5.16 27.28
N MET A 125 33.54 -5.22 28.30
CA MET A 125 32.66 -6.36 28.52
C MET A 125 31.53 -6.41 27.48
N VAL A 126 30.92 -5.25 27.17
CA VAL A 126 29.86 -5.16 26.15
C VAL A 126 30.41 -5.54 24.78
N GLU A 127 31.61 -5.06 24.44
CA GLU A 127 32.27 -5.38 23.17
C GLU A 127 32.62 -6.88 23.06
N ALA A 128 33.13 -7.50 24.12
CA ALA A 128 33.38 -8.94 24.16
C ALA A 128 32.09 -9.77 24.01
N SER A 129 30.98 -9.31 24.59
CA SER A 129 29.67 -9.96 24.45
C SER A 129 29.09 -9.81 23.04
N ARG A 130 29.21 -8.63 22.41
CA ARG A 130 28.82 -8.43 21.00
C ARG A 130 29.55 -9.37 20.06
N ARG A 131 30.87 -9.50 20.21
CA ARG A 131 31.69 -10.44 19.40
C ARG A 131 31.24 -11.88 19.55
N ARG A 132 30.90 -12.31 20.78
CA ARG A 132 30.36 -13.66 21.03
C ARG A 132 29.02 -13.89 20.32
N VAL A 133 28.07 -12.95 20.44
CA VAL A 133 26.78 -13.05 19.76
C VAL A 133 26.95 -13.09 18.23
N CYS A 134 27.80 -12.23 17.66
CA CYS A 134 28.09 -12.25 16.22
C CYS A 134 28.72 -13.58 15.76
N SER A 135 29.58 -14.20 16.58
CA SER A 135 30.14 -15.52 16.25
C SER A 135 29.12 -16.66 16.30
N LEU A 136 28.09 -16.56 17.15
CA LEU A 136 27.01 -17.55 17.26
C LEU A 136 26.00 -17.46 16.10
N GLY A 137 25.72 -16.25 15.60
CA GLY A 137 24.85 -16.05 14.43
C GLY A 137 25.38 -16.70 13.13
N SER A 138 26.70 -16.92 13.04
CA SER A 138 27.32 -17.65 11.94
C SER A 138 27.05 -19.17 11.96
N VAL A 139 26.59 -19.72 13.08
CA VAL A 139 26.41 -21.18 13.25
C VAL A 139 25.00 -21.64 12.88
N ILE A 140 24.00 -20.76 12.98
CA ILE A 140 22.58 -21.10 12.74
C ILE A 140 22.21 -21.11 11.23
N GLY A 141 23.09 -20.63 10.34
CA GLY A 141 22.87 -20.54 8.89
C GLY A 141 23.32 -21.74 8.04
N ARG A 142 23.72 -22.87 8.62
CA ARG A 142 24.09 -24.09 7.86
C ARG A 142 23.30 -25.31 8.34
N SER A 143 22.05 -25.43 7.93
CA SER A 143 21.40 -26.75 7.83
C SER A 143 21.50 -27.21 6.39
N GLU A 144 22.43 -28.14 6.12
CA GLU A 144 22.54 -28.86 4.85
C GLU A 144 21.24 -29.64 4.55
N PRO A 145 20.81 -29.76 3.28
CA PRO A 145 19.67 -30.60 2.93
C PRO A 145 20.09 -32.08 2.98
N GLU A 146 19.56 -32.83 3.94
CA GLU A 146 19.73 -34.28 4.01
C GLU A 146 19.13 -34.97 2.77
N GLY A 147 20.01 -35.62 2.01
CA GLY A 147 19.83 -36.98 1.51
C GLY A 147 18.60 -37.28 0.65
N LYS A 148 18.78 -37.21 -0.68
CA LYS A 148 18.09 -38.12 -1.59
C LYS A 148 18.44 -39.57 -1.23
N THR A 149 17.45 -40.41 -1.04
CA THR A 149 17.57 -41.86 -1.24
C THR A 149 16.61 -42.26 -2.34
N ASP A 150 17.18 -42.56 -3.50
CA ASP A 150 16.57 -43.34 -4.58
C ASP A 150 16.49 -44.81 -4.12
N ALA A 151 15.31 -45.43 -4.23
CA ALA A 151 15.08 -46.84 -4.56
C ALA A 151 13.58 -47.08 -4.79
#